data_AF-A0A2S1JNT4-F1
#
_entry.id   AF-A0A2S1JNT4-F1
#
_cell.length_a   1.000
_cell.length_b   1.000
_cell.length_c   1.000
_cell.angle_alpha   90.00
_cell.angle_beta   90.00
_cell.angle_gamma   90.00
#
_symmetry.space_group_name_H-M   'P 1'
#
loop_
_entity.id
_entity.type
_entity.pdbx_description
1 polymer ?
#
loop_
_entity_poly.entity_id
_entity_poly.type
_entity_poly.pdbx_seq_one_letter_code
_entity_poly.pdbx_strand_id
1 'polypeptide(L)'
;MFFRNTVKTVAVSVALLAFGAQAKTFKYELQDLHSSNAEIQYPGLDLNDASSVILTIDQADHSEPAILTSLEINFPYAPSLSVSNFREDDQDLRFYATVDDAWVYRQLDITIDGLDIESPNNTMVHIEGFVSETENFIGEESSLNFDQRLFTADGKLVDATPSNIVDVKSFTVDGSQVELSLRDNPTVDPDSENGDMAFVVELLWFGEGKEVFYFHAPFGDESKFFEAYKLEVSTMSGPDGDETAISILAKDMQDNESETHHIYLEDMLRDAYDL
;
A
#
# COMPACT_ATOMS: atom_id res chain seq x y z
N MET A 1 -59.75 -23.78 35.09
CA MET A 1 -58.56 -24.62 35.32
C MET A 1 -57.97 -24.91 33.95
N PHE A 2 -56.86 -24.27 33.57
CA PHE A 2 -55.80 -24.77 32.68
C PHE A 2 -54.74 -23.65 32.57
N PHE A 3 -53.49 -24.05 32.79
CA PHE A 3 -52.36 -23.22 33.21
C PHE A 3 -51.75 -22.40 32.05
N ARG A 4 -51.42 -21.13 32.32
CA ARG A 4 -50.50 -20.32 31.50
C ARG A 4 -49.06 -20.68 31.91
N ASN A 5 -48.34 -21.41 31.05
CA ASN A 5 -46.91 -21.60 31.21
C ASN A 5 -46.16 -20.44 30.56
N THR A 6 -45.50 -19.63 31.39
CA THR A 6 -44.50 -18.64 31.02
C THR A 6 -43.17 -19.36 30.76
N VAL A 7 -42.76 -19.44 29.49
CA VAL A 7 -41.38 -19.84 29.14
C VAL A 7 -40.51 -18.59 29.27
N LYS A 8 -39.60 -18.59 30.24
CA LYS A 8 -38.55 -17.58 30.38
C LYS A 8 -37.44 -17.92 29.39
N THR A 9 -37.35 -17.16 28.30
CA THR A 9 -36.19 -17.20 27.40
C THR A 9 -35.01 -16.51 28.08
N VAL A 10 -33.99 -17.27 28.46
CA VAL A 10 -32.68 -16.72 28.86
C VAL A 10 -31.86 -16.60 27.58
N ALA A 11 -31.73 -15.37 27.07
CA ALA A 11 -30.80 -15.05 26.01
C ALA A 11 -29.40 -14.89 26.62
N VAL A 12 -28.57 -15.92 26.49
CA VAL A 12 -27.13 -15.80 26.76
C VAL A 12 -26.52 -15.12 25.54
N SER A 13 -26.28 -13.82 25.64
CA SER A 13 -25.49 -13.08 24.65
C SER A 13 -24.01 -13.35 24.95
N VAL A 14 -23.42 -14.28 24.20
CA VAL A 14 -21.96 -14.40 24.13
C VAL A 14 -21.49 -13.24 23.26
N ALA A 15 -21.10 -12.13 23.89
CA ALA A 15 -20.31 -11.11 23.24
C ALA A 15 -18.91 -11.70 23.03
N LEU A 16 -18.69 -12.33 21.88
CA LEU A 16 -17.35 -12.57 21.37
C LEU A 16 -16.72 -11.20 21.16
N LEU A 17 -15.83 -10.81 22.08
CA LEU A 17 -14.84 -9.78 21.84
C LEU A 17 -13.89 -10.35 20.77
N ALA A 18 -14.30 -10.24 19.51
CA ALA A 18 -13.37 -10.33 18.40
C ALA A 18 -12.54 -9.06 18.43
N PHE A 19 -11.43 -9.09 19.18
CA PHE A 19 -10.30 -8.23 18.87
C PHE A 19 -9.76 -8.75 17.54
N GLY A 20 -10.39 -8.32 16.45
CA GLY A 20 -9.84 -8.55 15.13
C GLY A 20 -8.59 -7.70 15.04
N ALA A 21 -7.42 -8.34 14.98
CA ALA A 21 -6.27 -7.71 14.35
C ALA A 21 -6.73 -7.28 12.96
N GLN A 22 -6.88 -5.97 12.75
CA GLN A 22 -7.17 -5.44 11.43
C GLN A 22 -5.87 -5.51 10.66
N ALA A 23 -5.82 -6.35 9.63
CA ALA A 23 -4.68 -6.35 8.73
C ALA A 23 -4.57 -5.00 8.04
N LYS A 24 -3.35 -4.48 7.94
CA LYS A 24 -3.07 -3.28 7.17
C LYS A 24 -3.04 -3.65 5.70
N THR A 25 -3.78 -2.88 4.89
CA THR A 25 -3.85 -3.06 3.44
C THR A 25 -2.92 -2.06 2.77
N PHE A 26 -1.98 -2.58 2.00
CA PHE A 26 -1.06 -1.82 1.17
C PHE A 26 -1.47 -1.92 -0.30
N LYS A 27 -1.34 -0.83 -1.04
CA LYS A 27 -1.58 -0.79 -2.48
C LYS A 27 -0.31 -0.44 -3.20
N TYR A 28 0.02 -1.21 -4.23
CA TYR A 28 1.19 -0.96 -5.07
C TYR A 28 0.74 -0.81 -6.51
N GLU A 29 1.24 0.21 -7.19
CA GLU A 29 0.96 0.47 -8.59
C GLU A 29 2.20 0.20 -9.43
N LEU A 30 2.05 -0.44 -10.60
CA LEU A 30 3.14 -0.55 -11.57
C LEU A 30 3.37 0.82 -12.21
N GLN A 31 4.55 1.39 -11.93
CA GLN A 31 5.12 2.51 -12.66
C GLN A 31 5.95 2.01 -13.84
N ASP A 32 6.17 2.90 -14.81
CA ASP A 32 6.85 2.57 -16.07
C ASP A 32 6.24 1.34 -16.75
N LEU A 33 4.91 1.27 -16.74
CA LEU A 33 4.13 0.14 -17.23
C LEU A 33 4.34 -0.06 -18.74
N HIS A 34 4.90 -1.21 -19.09
CA HIS A 34 4.98 -1.70 -20.46
C HIS A 34 4.06 -2.89 -20.58
N SER A 35 3.11 -2.86 -21.51
CA SER A 35 2.21 -3.99 -21.71
C SER A 35 1.98 -4.24 -23.19
N SER A 36 1.71 -5.49 -23.51
CA SER A 36 1.43 -5.88 -24.89
C SER A 36 0.51 -7.09 -24.93
N ASN A 37 -0.27 -7.16 -26.01
CA ASN A 37 -1.02 -8.33 -26.36
C ASN A 37 -0.10 -9.46 -26.86
N ALA A 38 -0.58 -10.69 -26.73
CA ALA A 38 -0.03 -11.83 -27.41
C ALA A 38 -0.43 -11.90 -28.90
N GLU A 39 0.19 -12.84 -29.62
CA GLU A 39 0.03 -13.03 -31.07
C GLU A 39 -1.41 -13.40 -31.47
N ILE A 40 -2.15 -14.08 -30.60
CA ILE A 40 -3.51 -14.55 -30.88
C ILE A 40 -4.49 -13.80 -29.98
N GLN A 41 -5.40 -13.06 -30.62
CA GLN A 41 -6.41 -12.25 -29.94
C GLN A 41 -7.82 -12.64 -30.38
N TYR A 42 -8.75 -12.58 -29.44
CA TYR A 42 -10.16 -12.65 -29.76
C TYR A 42 -10.61 -11.34 -30.45
N PRO A 43 -11.32 -11.39 -31.59
CA PRO A 43 -11.76 -10.18 -32.28
C PRO A 43 -12.58 -9.27 -31.37
N GLY A 44 -12.13 -8.03 -31.19
CA GLY A 44 -12.81 -7.03 -30.35
C GLY A 44 -12.42 -7.06 -28.87
N LEU A 45 -11.48 -7.90 -28.46
CA LEU A 45 -10.84 -7.84 -27.15
C LEU A 45 -9.40 -7.32 -27.33
N ASP A 46 -9.17 -6.08 -26.91
CA ASP A 46 -7.86 -5.44 -27.01
C ASP A 46 -7.26 -5.23 -25.61
N LEU A 47 -6.26 -6.04 -25.27
CA LEU A 47 -5.54 -6.02 -23.99
C LEU A 47 -4.15 -5.36 -24.13
N ASN A 48 -3.92 -4.59 -25.21
CA ASN A 48 -2.70 -3.79 -25.35
C ASN A 48 -2.77 -2.59 -24.42
N ASP A 49 -1.59 -2.05 -24.10
CA ASP A 49 -1.43 -0.74 -23.46
C ASP A 49 -2.28 -0.59 -22.20
N ALA A 50 -2.25 -1.60 -21.32
CA ALA A 50 -2.79 -1.53 -19.96
C ALA A 50 -2.44 -0.16 -19.35
N SER A 51 -3.47 0.52 -18.85
CA SER A 51 -3.36 1.90 -18.37
C SER A 51 -2.97 1.99 -16.90
N SER A 52 -3.26 0.95 -16.12
CA SER A 52 -2.85 0.83 -14.72
C SER A 52 -2.83 -0.63 -14.31
N VAL A 53 -1.91 -0.98 -13.41
CA VAL A 53 -1.91 -2.26 -12.73
C VAL A 53 -1.70 -2.02 -11.24
N ILE A 54 -2.64 -2.48 -10.42
CA ILE A 54 -2.64 -2.26 -8.96
C ILE A 54 -2.66 -3.62 -8.26
N LEU A 55 -1.68 -3.84 -7.39
CA LEU A 55 -1.62 -4.97 -6.47
C LEU A 55 -2.10 -4.51 -5.10
N THR A 56 -2.88 -5.36 -4.43
CA THR A 56 -3.29 -5.16 -3.04
C THR A 56 -2.68 -6.26 -2.19
N ILE A 57 -1.92 -5.87 -1.18
CA ILE A 57 -1.23 -6.77 -0.26
C ILE A 57 -1.73 -6.46 1.15
N ASP A 58 -2.22 -7.48 1.85
CA ASP A 58 -2.63 -7.36 3.25
C ASP A 58 -1.57 -7.98 4.15
N GLN A 59 -1.26 -7.32 5.26
CA GLN A 59 -0.35 -7.86 6.27
C GLN A 59 -0.91 -7.56 7.67
N ALA A 60 -1.06 -8.62 8.48
CA ALA A 60 -1.71 -8.51 9.79
C ALA A 60 -0.87 -7.71 10.78
N ASP A 61 0.44 -7.99 10.83
CA ASP A 61 1.44 -7.22 11.54
C ASP A 61 2.84 -7.47 10.96
N HIS A 62 3.89 -6.87 11.53
CA HIS A 62 5.28 -7.03 11.02
C HIS A 62 5.82 -8.47 11.11
N SER A 63 5.24 -9.32 11.94
CA SER A 63 5.68 -10.68 12.20
C SER A 63 4.88 -11.73 11.41
N GLU A 64 3.72 -11.35 10.91
CA GLU A 64 2.86 -12.17 10.08
C GLU A 64 3.22 -12.00 8.59
N PRO A 65 3.14 -13.07 7.79
CA PRO A 65 3.48 -13.02 6.37
C PRO A 65 2.52 -12.09 5.61
N ALA A 66 3.06 -11.39 4.62
CA ALA A 66 2.24 -10.61 3.70
C ALA A 66 1.43 -11.52 2.76
N ILE A 67 0.23 -11.10 2.39
CA ILE A 67 -0.68 -11.89 1.53
C ILE A 67 -1.13 -11.04 0.35
N LEU A 68 -0.87 -11.50 -0.87
CA LEU A 68 -1.36 -10.87 -2.09
C LEU A 68 -2.85 -11.17 -2.24
N THR A 69 -3.69 -10.19 -1.94
CA THR A 69 -5.14 -10.41 -1.91
C THR A 69 -5.80 -10.17 -3.25
N SER A 70 -5.32 -9.18 -4.02
CA SER A 70 -5.84 -8.92 -5.36
C SER A 70 -4.87 -8.22 -6.29
N LEU A 71 -5.18 -8.35 -7.58
CA LEU A 71 -4.57 -7.66 -8.70
C LEU A 71 -5.68 -7.07 -9.56
N GLU A 72 -5.57 -5.79 -9.91
CA GLU A 72 -6.46 -5.12 -10.85
C GLU A 72 -5.65 -4.60 -12.05
N ILE A 73 -6.06 -4.97 -13.25
CA ILE A 73 -5.48 -4.48 -14.51
C ILE A 73 -6.56 -3.74 -15.28
N ASN A 74 -6.31 -2.48 -15.59
CA ASN A 74 -7.19 -1.66 -16.41
C ASN A 74 -6.64 -1.57 -17.83
N PHE A 75 -7.48 -1.86 -18.82
CA PHE A 75 -7.15 -1.73 -20.24
C PHE A 75 -7.95 -0.58 -20.86
N PRO A 76 -7.39 0.16 -21.83
CA PRO A 76 -8.06 1.31 -22.43
C PRO A 76 -9.26 0.91 -23.28
N TYR A 77 -9.24 -0.28 -23.88
CA TYR A 77 -10.23 -0.74 -24.86
C TYR A 77 -10.84 -2.11 -24.53
N ALA A 78 -10.64 -2.60 -23.30
CA ALA A 78 -11.26 -3.82 -22.80
C ALA A 78 -11.75 -3.61 -21.35
N PRO A 79 -12.73 -4.41 -20.88
CA PRO A 79 -13.11 -4.39 -19.47
C PRO A 79 -11.93 -4.75 -18.57
N SER A 80 -11.83 -4.09 -17.42
CA SER A 80 -10.80 -4.37 -16.42
C SER A 80 -10.80 -5.83 -15.98
N LEU A 81 -9.61 -6.35 -15.69
CA LEU A 81 -9.41 -7.66 -15.09
C LEU A 81 -9.17 -7.50 -13.59
N SER A 82 -9.94 -8.20 -12.77
CA SER A 82 -9.73 -8.28 -11.33
C SER A 82 -9.48 -9.73 -10.94
N VAL A 83 -8.37 -9.96 -10.25
CA VAL A 83 -7.85 -11.27 -9.90
C VAL A 83 -7.70 -11.34 -8.39
N SER A 84 -8.03 -12.48 -7.80
CA SER A 84 -7.92 -12.75 -6.37
C SER A 84 -7.61 -14.23 -6.13
N ASN A 85 -7.43 -14.62 -4.87
CA ASN A 85 -7.09 -16.00 -4.47
C ASN A 85 -5.74 -16.47 -5.04
N PHE A 86 -4.75 -15.58 -5.00
CA PHE A 86 -3.39 -15.92 -5.35
C PHE A 86 -2.83 -17.01 -4.45
N ARG A 87 -2.01 -17.86 -5.05
CA ARG A 87 -1.19 -18.87 -4.37
C ARG A 87 0.25 -18.59 -4.74
N GLU A 88 1.13 -18.75 -3.77
CA GLU A 88 2.57 -18.66 -3.98
C GLU A 88 3.12 -20.02 -4.39
N ASP A 89 4.06 -20.02 -5.32
CA ASP A 89 4.93 -21.16 -5.59
C ASP A 89 6.20 -20.99 -4.77
N ASP A 90 6.33 -21.81 -3.71
CA ASP A 90 7.40 -21.76 -2.69
C ASP A 90 8.84 -21.81 -3.28
N GLN A 91 9.01 -22.15 -4.56
CA GLN A 91 10.34 -22.33 -5.18
C GLN A 91 10.80 -21.16 -6.06
N ASP A 92 9.91 -20.32 -6.60
CA ASP A 92 10.23 -19.43 -7.73
C ASP A 92 9.78 -17.96 -7.57
N LEU A 93 9.38 -17.50 -6.36
CA LEU A 93 8.84 -16.14 -6.13
C LEU A 93 7.76 -15.78 -7.16
N ARG A 94 6.92 -16.77 -7.47
CA ARG A 94 5.87 -16.70 -8.47
C ARG A 94 4.54 -16.83 -7.77
N PHE A 95 3.63 -15.91 -8.08
CA PHE A 95 2.24 -15.98 -7.66
C PHE A 95 1.39 -16.43 -8.83
N TYR A 96 0.41 -17.29 -8.58
CA TYR A 96 -0.54 -17.73 -9.57
C TYR A 96 -1.97 -17.65 -9.05
N ALA A 97 -2.89 -17.27 -9.93
CA ALA A 97 -4.31 -17.26 -9.65
C ALA A 97 -5.09 -17.65 -10.90
N THR A 98 -6.29 -18.19 -10.70
CA THR A 98 -7.21 -18.55 -11.78
C THR A 98 -8.45 -17.68 -11.69
N VAL A 99 -8.88 -17.13 -12.82
CA VAL A 99 -10.12 -16.35 -12.97
C VAL A 99 -11.07 -17.09 -13.88
N ASP A 100 -12.25 -17.42 -13.37
CA ASP A 100 -13.31 -18.04 -14.15
C ASP A 100 -14.16 -16.99 -14.89
N ASP A 101 -14.65 -17.36 -16.06
CA ASP A 101 -15.59 -16.59 -16.89
C ASP A 101 -15.16 -15.14 -17.20
N ALA A 102 -13.86 -14.94 -17.44
CA ALA A 102 -13.32 -13.63 -17.79
C ALA A 102 -13.46 -13.32 -19.29
N TRP A 103 -14.21 -12.26 -19.59
CA TRP A 103 -14.55 -11.78 -20.94
C TRP A 103 -15.25 -12.84 -21.81
N VAL A 104 -14.48 -13.52 -22.65
CA VAL A 104 -14.93 -14.56 -23.61
C VAL A 104 -14.29 -15.91 -23.31
N TYR A 105 -13.36 -15.96 -22.35
CA TYR A 105 -12.65 -17.17 -21.95
C TYR A 105 -13.31 -17.76 -20.71
N ARG A 106 -13.41 -19.07 -20.69
CA ARG A 106 -13.95 -19.80 -19.54
C ARG A 106 -13.04 -19.71 -18.33
N GLN A 107 -11.73 -19.72 -18.55
CA GLN A 107 -10.75 -19.71 -17.48
C GLN A 107 -9.48 -19.00 -17.97
N LEU A 108 -8.98 -18.09 -17.13
CA LEU A 108 -7.69 -17.42 -17.30
C LEU A 108 -6.79 -17.75 -16.13
N ASP A 109 -5.56 -18.16 -16.41
CA ASP A 109 -4.52 -18.30 -15.41
C ASP A 109 -3.62 -17.06 -15.46
N ILE A 110 -3.37 -16.46 -14.31
CA ILE A 110 -2.58 -15.25 -14.15
C ILE A 110 -1.33 -15.60 -13.36
N THR A 111 -0.16 -15.21 -13.87
CA THR A 111 1.11 -15.34 -13.16
C THR A 111 1.69 -13.97 -12.87
N ILE A 112 2.34 -13.86 -11.71
CA ILE A 112 3.16 -12.70 -11.33
C ILE A 112 4.53 -13.25 -10.95
N ASP A 113 5.54 -12.85 -11.70
CA ASP A 113 6.93 -13.25 -11.53
C ASP A 113 7.75 -12.07 -10.97
N GLY A 114 8.72 -12.39 -10.10
CA GLY A 114 9.67 -11.42 -9.56
C GLY A 114 9.13 -10.56 -8.42
N LEU A 115 7.98 -10.91 -7.84
CA LEU A 115 7.42 -10.20 -6.69
C LEU A 115 8.06 -10.68 -5.39
N ASP A 116 8.86 -9.84 -4.75
CA ASP A 116 9.17 -9.95 -3.33
C ASP A 116 8.01 -9.33 -2.54
N ILE A 117 7.14 -10.17 -1.98
CA ILE A 117 5.92 -9.71 -1.31
C ILE A 117 6.20 -9.03 0.04
N GLU A 118 7.34 -9.32 0.67
CA GLU A 118 7.71 -8.72 1.95
C GLU A 118 8.29 -7.32 1.76
N SER A 119 8.97 -7.09 0.61
CA SER A 119 9.54 -5.81 0.18
C SER A 119 9.16 -5.46 -1.28
N PRO A 120 7.87 -5.20 -1.56
CA PRO A 120 7.36 -5.04 -2.93
C PRO A 120 7.76 -3.71 -3.58
N ASN A 121 8.06 -2.68 -2.80
CA ASN A 121 8.37 -1.36 -3.34
C ASN A 121 9.69 -1.37 -4.12
N ASN A 122 9.72 -0.69 -5.27
CA ASN A 122 10.86 -0.65 -6.19
C ASN A 122 11.23 -1.99 -6.83
N THR A 123 10.38 -3.00 -6.73
CA THR A 123 10.61 -4.32 -7.35
C THR A 123 10.06 -4.36 -8.77
N MET A 124 10.86 -4.84 -9.73
CA MET A 124 10.42 -5.09 -11.10
C MET A 124 9.60 -6.37 -11.14
N VAL A 125 8.37 -6.30 -11.63
CA VAL A 125 7.47 -7.46 -11.73
C VAL A 125 7.02 -7.67 -13.17
N HIS A 126 6.83 -8.94 -13.50
CA HIS A 126 6.30 -9.40 -14.78
C HIS A 126 4.98 -10.12 -14.55
N ILE A 127 3.93 -9.69 -15.23
CA ILE A 127 2.59 -10.23 -15.10
C ILE A 127 2.16 -10.79 -16.45
N GLU A 128 1.69 -12.03 -16.46
CA GLU A 128 1.18 -12.67 -17.68
C GLU A 128 -0.22 -13.24 -17.43
N GLY A 129 -1.06 -13.14 -18.46
CA GLY A 129 -2.35 -13.81 -18.49
C GLY A 129 -2.38 -14.86 -19.58
N PHE A 130 -2.85 -16.07 -19.25
CA PHE A 130 -2.95 -17.21 -20.15
C PHE A 130 -4.38 -17.72 -20.20
N VAL A 131 -4.80 -18.23 -21.36
CA VAL A 131 -6.05 -19.01 -21.45
C VAL A 131 -5.77 -20.41 -20.93
N SER A 132 -6.58 -20.87 -19.99
CA SER A 132 -6.59 -22.26 -19.55
C SER A 132 -7.76 -22.97 -20.23
N GLU A 133 -7.47 -23.82 -21.22
CA GLU A 133 -8.50 -24.64 -21.88
C GLU A 133 -8.65 -26.03 -21.24
N THR A 134 -8.03 -26.24 -20.07
CA THR A 134 -7.84 -27.57 -19.48
C THR A 134 -9.10 -28.09 -18.77
N GLU A 135 -10.05 -28.65 -19.51
CA GLU A 135 -10.94 -29.69 -18.96
C GLU A 135 -10.28 -31.07 -19.09
N ASN A 136 -9.42 -31.44 -18.13
CA ASN A 136 -9.08 -32.85 -17.94
C ASN A 136 -9.98 -33.45 -16.86
N PHE A 137 -11.06 -34.13 -17.28
CA PHE A 137 -11.99 -34.87 -16.42
C PHE A 137 -11.38 -36.12 -15.76
N ILE A 138 -10.06 -36.36 -15.93
CA ILE A 138 -9.35 -37.54 -15.43
C ILE A 138 -8.20 -37.08 -14.53
N GLY A 139 -8.51 -36.81 -13.27
CA GLY A 139 -7.78 -37.20 -12.05
C GLY A 139 -6.25 -37.09 -11.94
N GLU A 140 -5.55 -36.36 -12.79
CA GLU A 140 -4.13 -36.05 -12.60
C GLU A 140 -3.98 -34.53 -12.55
N GLU A 141 -3.26 -34.02 -11.54
CA GLU A 141 -2.79 -32.63 -11.48
C GLU A 141 -1.87 -32.41 -12.70
N SER A 142 -2.47 -32.10 -13.84
CA SER A 142 -1.75 -31.73 -15.04
C SER A 142 -1.08 -30.40 -14.78
N SER A 143 0.25 -30.39 -14.85
CA SER A 143 1.11 -29.21 -14.99
C SER A 143 0.37 -28.05 -15.64
N LEU A 144 0.45 -26.85 -15.06
CA LEU A 144 -0.09 -25.61 -15.61
C LEU A 144 0.29 -25.53 -17.10
N ASN A 145 -0.66 -25.83 -17.98
CA ASN A 145 -0.47 -25.76 -19.42
C ASN A 145 -0.79 -24.32 -19.82
N PHE A 146 0.24 -23.48 -19.79
CA PHE A 146 0.19 -22.11 -20.30
C PHE A 146 0.17 -22.12 -21.83
N ASP A 147 -0.89 -22.69 -22.41
CA ASP A 147 -0.94 -23.04 -23.83
C ASP A 147 -1.06 -21.80 -24.75
N GLN A 148 -1.67 -20.71 -24.25
CA GLN A 148 -1.80 -19.47 -25.01
C GLN A 148 -1.79 -18.23 -24.11
N ARG A 149 -0.71 -17.45 -24.16
CA ARG A 149 -0.64 -16.13 -23.53
C ARG A 149 -1.63 -15.17 -24.22
N LEU A 150 -2.22 -14.27 -23.45
CA LEU A 150 -3.13 -13.22 -23.93
C LEU A 150 -2.50 -11.84 -23.85
N PHE A 151 -1.85 -11.56 -22.73
CA PHE A 151 -1.20 -10.28 -22.49
C PHE A 151 0.00 -10.48 -21.57
N THR A 152 0.87 -9.48 -21.57
CA THR A 152 1.93 -9.30 -20.60
C THR A 152 1.94 -7.84 -20.12
N ALA A 153 2.31 -7.64 -18.86
CA ALA A 153 2.50 -6.34 -18.24
C ALA A 153 3.74 -6.37 -17.35
N ASP A 154 4.67 -5.46 -17.62
CA ASP A 154 5.93 -5.28 -16.91
C ASP A 154 5.97 -3.90 -16.28
N GLY A 155 6.54 -3.80 -15.09
CA GLY A 155 6.72 -2.50 -14.46
C GLY A 155 7.37 -2.59 -13.11
N LYS A 156 7.78 -1.43 -12.61
CA LYS A 156 8.32 -1.28 -11.27
C LYS A 156 7.18 -0.99 -10.30
N LEU A 157 7.03 -1.81 -9.26
CA LEU A 157 6.05 -1.57 -8.21
C LEU A 157 6.46 -0.34 -7.38
N VAL A 158 5.49 0.53 -7.14
CA VAL A 158 5.64 1.69 -6.24
C VAL A 158 4.46 1.72 -5.29
N ASP A 159 4.74 1.97 -4.01
CA ASP A 159 3.69 2.14 -2.99
C ASP A 159 2.77 3.31 -3.38
N ALA A 160 1.49 2.97 -3.54
CA ALA A 160 0.38 3.86 -3.87
C ALA A 160 -0.70 3.78 -2.78
N THR A 161 -0.34 3.32 -1.58
CA THR A 161 -1.22 3.26 -0.42
C THR A 161 -1.74 4.68 -0.13
N PRO A 162 -3.07 4.90 -0.12
CA PRO A 162 -3.63 6.22 0.11
C PRO A 162 -3.13 6.80 1.43
N SER A 163 -2.76 8.07 1.42
CA SER A 163 -2.35 8.80 2.61
C SER A 163 -3.15 10.09 2.77
N ASN A 164 -3.63 10.34 3.98
CA ASN A 164 -4.45 11.48 4.34
C ASN A 164 -3.67 12.47 5.21
N ILE A 165 -4.07 13.74 5.15
CA ILE A 165 -3.59 14.75 6.10
C ILE A 165 -4.30 14.55 7.44
N VAL A 166 -3.53 14.33 8.50
CA VAL A 166 -4.04 14.03 9.86
C VAL A 166 -3.89 15.16 10.85
N ASP A 167 -2.90 16.04 10.67
CA ASP A 167 -2.73 17.23 11.50
C ASP A 167 -2.20 18.39 10.64
N VAL A 168 -2.61 19.60 11.01
CA VAL A 168 -2.15 20.83 10.39
C VAL A 168 -1.79 21.83 11.48
N LYS A 169 -0.58 22.37 11.45
CA LYS A 169 -0.12 23.41 12.36
C LYS A 169 0.21 24.66 11.59
N SER A 170 -0.35 25.80 12.02
CA SER A 170 -0.03 27.10 11.48
C SER A 170 0.53 28.00 12.58
N PHE A 171 1.64 28.66 12.32
CA PHE A 171 2.29 29.59 13.26
C PHE A 171 3.12 30.63 12.49
N THR A 172 3.82 31.49 13.23
CA THR A 172 4.60 32.58 12.64
C THR A 172 6.06 32.44 13.01
N VAL A 173 6.93 32.50 12.01
CA VAL A 173 8.40 32.50 12.15
C VAL A 173 8.92 33.73 11.42
N ASP A 174 9.71 34.55 12.11
CA ASP A 174 10.25 35.82 11.57
C ASP A 174 9.22 36.74 10.90
N GLY A 175 8.00 36.75 11.45
CA GLY A 175 6.89 37.55 10.93
C GLY A 175 6.18 36.99 9.69
N SER A 176 6.64 35.85 9.18
CA SER A 176 6.01 35.11 8.08
C SER A 176 5.16 33.96 8.60
N GLN A 177 4.02 33.70 7.94
CA GLN A 177 3.16 32.57 8.29
C GLN A 177 3.73 31.28 7.70
N VAL A 178 3.81 30.25 8.53
CA VAL A 178 4.20 28.87 8.16
C VAL A 178 3.03 27.95 8.46
N GLU A 179 2.74 27.04 7.54
CA GLU A 179 1.77 25.96 7.73
C GLU A 179 2.46 24.62 7.46
N LEU A 180 2.32 23.67 8.39
CA LEU A 180 2.82 22.31 8.28
C LEU A 180 1.63 21.36 8.22
N SER A 181 1.62 20.45 7.25
CA SER A 181 0.59 19.42 7.09
C SER A 181 1.22 18.04 7.17
N LEU A 182 0.78 17.24 8.15
CA LEU A 182 1.29 15.89 8.40
C LEU A 182 0.42 14.85 7.73
N ARG A 183 1.05 13.88 7.07
CA ARG A 183 0.40 12.69 6.50
C ARG A 183 0.40 11.51 7.47
N ASP A 184 -0.63 10.67 7.44
CA ASP A 184 -0.80 9.47 8.29
C ASP A 184 0.25 8.39 8.02
N ASN A 185 0.41 8.00 6.77
CA ASN A 185 1.23 6.86 6.37
C ASN A 185 2.66 7.29 6.06
N PRO A 186 3.67 6.58 6.61
CA PRO A 186 5.03 6.75 6.16
C PRO A 186 5.17 6.22 4.74
N THR A 187 6.12 6.78 4.00
CA THR A 187 6.47 6.38 2.64
C THR A 187 7.98 6.21 2.53
N VAL A 188 8.45 5.65 1.42
CA VAL A 188 9.88 5.55 1.17
C VAL A 188 10.44 6.94 0.88
N ASP A 189 11.50 7.31 1.60
CA ASP A 189 12.26 8.53 1.36
C ASP A 189 12.92 8.45 -0.03
N PRO A 190 12.59 9.37 -0.96
CA PRO A 190 13.14 9.35 -2.31
C PRO A 190 14.67 9.54 -2.35
N ASP A 191 15.25 10.14 -1.30
CA ASP A 191 16.69 10.39 -1.19
C ASP A 191 17.43 9.27 -0.44
N SER A 192 16.72 8.29 0.12
CA SER A 192 17.35 7.15 0.78
C SER A 192 17.83 6.10 -0.24
N GLU A 193 19.13 5.78 -0.18
CA GLU A 193 19.72 4.68 -0.95
C GLU A 193 19.21 3.30 -0.52
N ASN A 194 18.76 3.17 0.74
CA ASN A 194 18.33 1.90 1.33
C ASN A 194 16.81 1.74 1.35
N GLY A 195 16.06 2.72 0.84
CA GLY A 195 14.60 2.72 0.90
C GLY A 195 14.04 2.94 2.30
N ASP A 196 14.72 3.76 3.11
CA ASP A 196 14.28 4.09 4.46
C ASP A 196 12.89 4.72 4.45
N MET A 197 12.06 4.35 5.43
CA MET A 197 10.72 4.91 5.57
C MET A 197 10.76 6.24 6.32
N ALA A 198 9.95 7.19 5.88
CA ALA A 198 9.83 8.51 6.47
C ALA A 198 8.37 8.97 6.53
N PHE A 199 8.04 9.73 7.58
CA PHE A 199 6.79 10.46 7.64
C PHE A 199 6.88 11.72 6.78
N VAL A 200 5.79 12.02 6.07
CA VAL A 200 5.75 13.15 5.14
C VAL A 200 5.10 14.35 5.82
N VAL A 201 5.84 15.47 5.83
CA VAL A 201 5.34 16.78 6.26
C VAL A 201 5.42 17.75 5.11
N GLU A 202 4.28 18.28 4.69
CA GLU A 202 4.22 19.33 3.67
C GLU A 202 4.29 20.69 4.38
N LEU A 203 5.27 21.51 4.02
CA LEU A 203 5.47 22.85 4.54
C LEU A 203 5.02 23.87 3.50
N LEU A 204 4.18 24.82 3.91
CA LEU A 204 3.83 26.00 3.13
C LEU A 204 4.35 27.24 3.86
N TRP A 205 5.37 27.88 3.29
CA TRP A 205 5.86 29.18 3.74
C TRP A 205 5.22 30.27 2.89
N PHE A 206 4.34 31.05 3.50
CA PHE A 206 3.67 32.15 2.82
C PHE A 206 4.68 33.19 2.33
N GLY A 207 4.86 33.24 1.01
CA GLY A 207 5.79 34.14 0.32
C GLY A 207 6.87 33.40 -0.47
N GLU A 208 7.29 32.22 -0.01
CA GLU A 208 8.42 31.48 -0.58
C GLU A 208 8.00 30.19 -1.31
N GLY A 209 6.90 29.54 -0.88
CA GLY A 209 6.34 28.40 -1.61
C GLY A 209 5.98 27.21 -0.73
N LYS A 210 5.88 26.04 -1.36
CA LYS A 210 5.55 24.76 -0.73
C LYS A 210 6.72 23.80 -0.91
N GLU A 211 7.11 23.14 0.18
CA GLU A 211 8.15 22.11 0.22
C GLU A 211 7.63 20.84 0.90
N VAL A 212 8.25 19.69 0.62
CA VAL A 212 7.91 18.40 1.25
C VAL A 212 9.12 17.89 2.01
N PHE A 213 8.95 17.60 3.29
CA PHE A 213 9.99 17.09 4.16
C PHE A 213 9.71 15.64 4.55
N TYR A 214 10.78 14.85 4.60
CA TYR A 214 10.77 13.44 4.97
C TYR A 214 11.41 13.28 6.34
N PHE A 215 10.61 12.98 7.35
CA PHE A 215 11.06 12.75 8.72
C PHE A 215 11.33 11.26 8.91
N HIS A 216 12.60 10.87 9.00
CA HIS A 216 13.02 9.47 9.15
C HIS A 216 12.30 8.80 10.32
N ALA A 217 11.60 7.71 10.03
CA ALA A 217 10.90 6.93 11.04
C ALA A 217 11.95 6.13 11.84
N PRO A 218 12.06 6.29 13.17
CA PRO A 218 13.09 5.63 13.96
C PRO A 218 12.80 4.14 14.23
N PHE A 219 11.95 3.50 13.41
CA PHE A 219 11.36 2.19 13.69
C PHE A 219 11.83 1.08 12.72
N GLY A 220 12.76 1.37 11.81
CA GLY A 220 13.31 0.38 10.87
C GLY A 220 12.23 -0.23 9.97
N ASP A 221 12.31 -1.54 9.70
CA ASP A 221 11.39 -2.26 8.78
C ASP A 221 9.93 -2.26 9.27
N GLU A 222 9.71 -2.06 10.57
CA GLU A 222 8.37 -1.98 11.16
C GLU A 222 7.67 -0.65 10.86
N SER A 223 8.39 0.34 10.33
CA SER A 223 7.88 1.71 10.11
C SER A 223 6.60 1.73 9.27
N LYS A 224 6.43 0.81 8.29
CA LYS A 224 5.22 0.73 7.47
C LYS A 224 3.93 0.47 8.27
N PHE A 225 4.05 -0.02 9.51
CA PHE A 225 2.94 -0.28 10.43
C PHE A 225 2.67 0.85 11.43
N PHE A 226 3.46 1.91 11.39
CA PHE A 226 3.19 3.11 12.16
C PHE A 226 2.26 4.04 11.40
N GLU A 227 1.38 4.71 12.13
CA GLU A 227 0.52 5.78 11.62
C GLU A 227 0.77 7.04 12.43
N ALA A 228 1.21 8.10 11.75
CA ALA A 228 1.34 9.41 12.36
C ALA A 228 -0.06 9.98 12.64
N TYR A 229 -0.20 10.70 13.75
CA TYR A 229 -1.49 11.28 14.13
C TYR A 229 -1.40 12.70 14.67
N LYS A 230 -0.21 13.20 14.99
CA LYS A 230 -0.04 14.55 15.53
C LYS A 230 1.34 15.11 15.21
N LEU A 231 1.37 16.37 14.83
CA LEU A 231 2.58 17.18 14.72
C LEU A 231 2.74 17.99 16.01
N GLU A 232 3.85 17.80 16.70
CA GLU A 232 4.20 18.61 17.86
C GLU A 232 5.17 19.71 17.43
N VAL A 233 4.82 20.94 17.80
CA VAL A 233 5.68 22.11 17.64
C VAL A 233 5.98 22.61 19.04
N SER A 234 7.26 22.67 19.37
CA SER A 234 7.73 23.15 20.66
C SER A 234 8.78 24.25 20.47
N THR A 235 8.95 25.07 21.49
CA THR A 235 9.99 26.09 21.53
C THR A 235 11.03 25.65 22.54
N MET A 236 12.28 25.54 22.10
CA MET A 236 13.42 25.15 22.92
C MET A 236 14.35 26.36 23.07
N SER A 237 14.68 26.74 24.30
CA SER A 237 15.65 27.80 24.54
C SER A 237 17.07 27.28 24.33
N GLY A 238 17.73 27.74 23.27
CA GLY A 238 19.12 27.47 22.91
C GLY A 238 20.07 28.62 23.27
N PRO A 239 21.38 28.45 23.03
CA PRO A 239 22.38 29.50 23.27
C PRO A 239 22.20 30.73 22.37
N ASP A 240 21.59 30.56 21.20
CA ASP A 240 21.39 31.61 20.19
C ASP A 240 19.97 32.22 20.22
N GLY A 241 19.10 31.74 21.10
CA GLY A 241 17.72 32.23 21.24
C GLY A 241 16.72 31.10 21.47
N ASP A 242 15.45 31.42 21.35
CA ASP A 242 14.39 30.42 21.31
C ASP A 242 14.30 29.83 19.88
N GLU A 243 14.41 28.52 19.76
CA GLU A 243 14.39 27.77 18.50
C GLU A 243 13.09 26.94 18.40
N THR A 244 12.56 26.79 17.19
CA THR A 244 11.31 26.05 16.96
C THR A 244 11.63 24.61 16.56
N ALA A 245 11.29 23.65 17.42
CA ALA A 245 11.48 22.23 17.17
C ALA A 245 10.17 21.54 16.77
N ILE A 246 10.26 20.64 15.80
CA ILE A 246 9.16 19.83 15.30
C ILE A 246 9.43 18.36 15.61
N SER A 247 8.41 17.66 16.08
CA SER A 247 8.40 16.20 16.19
C SER A 247 7.05 15.63 15.76
N ILE A 248 7.04 14.34 15.43
CA ILE A 248 5.85 13.63 14.97
C ILE A 248 5.54 12.55 15.99
N LEU A 249 4.29 12.53 16.46
CA LEU A 249 3.76 11.40 17.21
C LEU A 249 3.08 10.42 16.25
N ALA A 250 3.45 9.16 16.42
CA ALA A 250 2.92 8.03 15.67
C ALA A 250 2.46 6.92 16.61
N LYS A 251 1.58 6.06 16.13
CA LYS A 251 1.11 4.86 16.81
C LYS A 251 1.41 3.63 16.00
N ASP A 252 1.78 2.55 16.68
CA ASP A 252 1.77 1.22 16.07
C ASP A 252 0.34 0.64 16.02
N MET A 253 0.21 -0.57 15.47
CA MET A 253 -1.08 -1.29 15.39
C MET A 253 -1.66 -1.70 16.74
N GLN A 254 -0.89 -1.59 17.83
CA GLN A 254 -1.34 -1.84 19.20
C GLN A 254 -1.63 -0.54 19.98
N ASP A 255 -1.74 0.60 19.29
CA ASP A 255 -1.95 1.93 19.85
C ASP A 255 -0.80 2.43 20.76
N ASN A 256 0.39 1.81 20.69
CA ASN A 256 1.55 2.32 21.44
C ASN A 256 2.07 3.58 20.77
N GLU A 257 2.19 4.65 21.54
CA GLU A 257 2.67 5.94 21.04
C GLU A 257 4.21 5.96 20.99
N SER A 258 4.73 6.53 19.91
CA SER A 258 6.14 6.80 19.72
C SER A 258 6.33 8.21 19.15
N GLU A 259 7.47 8.81 19.44
CA GLU A 259 7.83 10.16 18.99
C GLU A 259 9.11 10.10 18.15
N THR A 260 9.15 10.85 17.05
CA THR A 260 10.38 11.03 16.27
C THR A 260 11.38 11.92 17.00
N HIS A 261 12.63 11.93 16.54
CA HIS A 261 13.59 12.94 16.99
C HIS A 261 13.08 14.35 16.63
N HIS A 262 13.49 15.32 17.46
CA HIS A 262 13.19 16.73 17.24
C HIS A 262 14.05 17.27 16.09
N ILE A 263 13.42 17.93 15.14
CA ILE A 263 14.10 18.64 14.04
C ILE A 263 13.83 20.13 14.18
N TYR A 264 14.87 20.94 14.09
CA TYR A 264 14.75 22.39 14.15
C TYR A 264 14.21 22.92 12.82
N LEU A 265 13.13 23.68 12.89
CA LEU A 265 12.49 24.25 11.73
C LEU A 265 13.42 25.20 10.98
N GLU A 266 14.23 25.97 11.71
CA GLU A 266 15.16 26.94 11.13
C GLU A 266 16.18 26.25 10.21
N ASP A 267 16.62 25.04 10.54
CA ASP A 267 17.51 24.25 9.68
C ASP A 267 16.77 23.74 8.44
N MET A 268 15.54 23.25 8.60
CA MET A 268 14.69 22.82 7.48
C MET A 268 14.40 23.96 6.50
N LEU A 269 14.13 25.15 7.03
CA LEU A 269 13.86 26.36 6.24
C LEU A 269 15.11 26.84 5.51
N ARG A 270 16.29 26.76 6.15
CA ARG A 270 17.56 27.10 5.52
C ARG A 270 17.87 26.17 4.35
N ASP A 271 17.70 24.86 4.55
CA ASP A 271 17.98 23.85 3.53
C ASP A 271 17.02 23.95 2.33
N ALA A 272 15.75 24.31 2.58
CA ALA A 272 14.74 24.42 1.51
C ALA A 272 14.80 25.73 0.70
N TYR A 273 15.18 26.85 1.32
CA TYR A 273 15.03 28.18 0.71
C TYR A 273 16.34 28.98 0.60
N ASP A 274 17.50 28.36 0.84
CA ASP A 274 18.83 28.97 0.71
C ASP A 274 19.00 30.28 1.53
N LEU A 275 18.52 30.29 2.78
CA LEU A 275 18.51 31.47 3.67
C LEU A 275 19.79 31.71 4.49
#